data_AF-A0A7S3SRZ3-F1
#
_entry.id   AF-A0A7S3SRZ3-F1
#
_cell.length_a   1.000
_cell.length_b   1.000
_cell.length_c   1.000
_cell.angle_alpha   90.00
_cell.angle_beta   90.00
_cell.angle_gamma   90.00
#
_symmetry.space_group_name_H-M   'P 1'
#
loop_
_entity.id
_entity.type
_entity.pdbx_description
1 polymer ?
#
loop_
_entity_poly.entity_id
_entity_poly.type
_entity_poly.pdbx_seq_one_letter_code
_entity_poly.pdbx_strand_id
1 'polypeptide(L)'
;PSFLPGSGRGPKSPMPELGWAGVLPFTWRESVAVAFDRFSADGKPTVAPIIQIIMSRAPSDASRWVDQLKRWQFTRVISAHLDAPIAMKPGDLDDTFRFLSSGQNKVRFCDEDVLYLRDALEGLPPNLALYPTAFGPLHGTDCKLGLDDYRM
;
A
#
# COMPACT_ATOMS: atom_id res chain seq x y z
N PRO A 1 -25.64 9.62 16.39
CA PRO A 1 -25.06 9.05 15.15
C PRO A 1 -24.85 7.54 15.32
N SER A 2 -25.87 6.80 14.93
CA SER A 2 -25.99 5.35 15.01
C SER A 2 -25.06 4.66 14.00
N PHE A 3 -24.03 3.97 14.52
CA PHE A 3 -23.36 2.90 13.81
C PHE A 3 -24.36 1.78 13.54
N LEU A 4 -24.33 1.23 12.32
CA LEU A 4 -25.29 0.28 11.76
C LEU A 4 -25.41 -1.04 12.58
N PRO A 5 -26.57 -1.71 12.54
CA PRO A 5 -26.87 -2.89 13.33
C PRO A 5 -26.29 -4.15 12.66
N GLY A 6 -25.21 -4.66 13.24
CA GLY A 6 -24.57 -5.92 12.89
C GLY A 6 -23.52 -6.23 13.95
N SER A 7 -23.94 -6.89 15.02
CA SER A 7 -23.13 -7.17 16.21
C SER A 7 -22.02 -8.19 15.94
N GLY A 8 -20.97 -7.81 15.21
CA GLY A 8 -19.70 -8.51 15.19
C GLY A 8 -18.70 -7.70 16.01
N ARG A 9 -18.53 -8.03 17.30
CA ARG A 9 -17.34 -7.55 18.04
C ARG A 9 -16.14 -8.18 17.31
N GLY A 10 -15.39 -7.38 16.56
CA GLY A 10 -14.14 -7.81 15.94
C GLY A 10 -13.25 -8.49 16.99
N PRO A 11 -12.38 -9.44 16.58
CA PRO A 11 -11.52 -10.15 17.51
C PRO A 11 -10.75 -9.17 18.39
N LYS A 12 -10.70 -9.46 19.69
CA LYS A 12 -9.99 -8.60 20.64
C LYS A 12 -8.50 -8.94 20.61
N SER A 13 -7.67 -7.93 20.47
CA SER A 13 -6.22 -8.02 20.68
C SER A 13 -5.94 -8.46 22.12
N PRO A 14 -4.97 -9.36 22.35
CA PRO A 14 -4.45 -9.65 23.69
C PRO A 14 -3.70 -8.46 24.31
N MET A 15 -3.42 -7.41 23.51
CA MET A 15 -2.79 -6.16 23.91
C MET A 15 -3.81 -5.00 23.72
N PRO A 16 -4.78 -4.81 24.63
CA PRO A 16 -5.84 -3.82 24.50
C PRO A 16 -5.34 -2.36 24.51
N GLU A 17 -4.13 -2.12 25.01
CA GLU A 17 -3.45 -0.83 25.06
C GLU A 17 -2.88 -0.40 23.69
N LEU A 18 -2.73 -1.31 22.72
CA LEU A 18 -2.15 -1.02 21.41
C LEU A 18 -3.24 -0.88 20.34
N GLY A 19 -3.65 0.37 20.09
CA GLY A 19 -4.50 0.75 18.95
C GLY A 19 -5.94 0.24 19.01
N TRP A 20 -6.90 1.09 18.64
CA TRP A 20 -8.33 0.71 18.51
C TRP A 20 -8.98 0.10 19.77
N ALA A 21 -8.48 0.44 20.97
CA ALA A 21 -8.95 -0.11 22.25
C ALA A 21 -8.97 -1.66 22.27
N GLY A 22 -8.02 -2.28 21.58
CA GLY A 22 -7.92 -3.73 21.47
C GLY A 22 -8.91 -4.35 20.50
N VAL A 23 -9.60 -3.59 19.65
CA VAL A 23 -10.41 -4.16 18.56
C VAL A 23 -9.52 -4.32 17.34
N LEU A 24 -9.41 -5.54 16.81
CA LEU A 24 -8.81 -5.77 15.51
C LEU A 24 -9.91 -5.59 14.44
N PRO A 25 -9.85 -4.53 13.60
CA PRO A 25 -10.84 -4.32 12.54
C PRO A 25 -10.60 -5.25 11.33
N PHE A 26 -9.82 -6.32 11.52
CA PHE A 26 -9.46 -7.31 10.53
C PHE A 26 -9.31 -8.68 11.21
N THR A 27 -9.46 -9.75 10.44
CA THR A 27 -9.15 -11.11 10.88
C THR A 27 -8.16 -11.75 9.90
N TRP A 28 -7.26 -12.58 10.42
CA TRP A 28 -6.42 -13.42 9.57
C TRP A 28 -7.28 -14.50 8.91
N ARG A 29 -7.01 -14.78 7.64
CA ARG A 29 -7.59 -15.89 6.86
C ARG A 29 -6.44 -16.72 6.30
N GLU A 30 -6.69 -17.97 5.97
CA GLU A 30 -5.67 -18.83 5.34
C GLU A 30 -5.13 -18.25 4.03
N SER A 31 -5.99 -17.54 3.28
CA SER A 31 -5.62 -16.83 2.05
C SER A 31 -4.69 -15.64 2.26
N VAL A 32 -4.48 -15.18 3.50
CA VAL A 32 -3.60 -14.04 3.77
C VAL A 32 -2.15 -14.36 3.41
N ALA A 33 -1.66 -15.57 3.67
CA ALA A 33 -0.31 -15.97 3.25
C ALA A 33 -0.13 -15.84 1.73
N VAL A 34 -1.12 -16.31 0.96
CA VAL A 34 -1.13 -16.21 -0.52
C VAL A 34 -1.13 -14.75 -0.98
N ALA A 35 -1.85 -13.87 -0.28
CA ALA A 35 -1.79 -12.43 -0.56
C ALA A 35 -0.37 -11.90 -0.29
N PHE A 36 0.23 -12.20 0.86
CA PHE A 36 1.60 -11.76 1.18
C PHE A 36 2.63 -12.25 0.17
N ASP A 37 2.56 -13.50 -0.30
CA ASP A 37 3.46 -14.03 -1.33
C ASP A 37 3.32 -13.25 -2.65
N ARG A 38 2.09 -12.91 -3.05
CA ARG A 38 1.83 -12.06 -4.22
C ARG A 38 2.33 -10.62 -4.03
N PHE A 39 2.17 -10.07 -2.84
CA PHE A 39 2.67 -8.73 -2.51
C PHE A 39 4.20 -8.69 -2.54
N SER A 40 4.86 -9.68 -1.93
CA SER A 40 6.31 -9.90 -1.99
C SER A 40 6.78 -10.01 -3.45
N ALA A 41 6.10 -10.83 -4.25
CA ALA A 41 6.48 -11.15 -5.62
C ALA A 41 7.96 -11.56 -5.71
N ASP A 42 8.35 -12.52 -4.86
CA ASP A 42 9.70 -13.07 -4.76
C ASP A 42 10.78 -11.99 -4.58
N GLY A 43 10.48 -10.97 -3.77
CA GLY A 43 11.38 -9.87 -3.49
C GLY A 43 11.48 -8.81 -4.59
N LYS A 44 10.54 -8.77 -5.54
CA LYS A 44 10.49 -7.71 -6.56
C LYS A 44 10.30 -6.33 -5.91
N PRO A 45 11.27 -5.40 -6.06
CA PRO A 45 11.18 -4.05 -5.49
C PRO A 45 9.88 -3.35 -5.84
N THR A 46 9.31 -2.65 -4.86
CA THR A 46 8.07 -1.91 -5.04
C THR A 46 7.92 -0.81 -3.99
N VAL A 47 7.08 0.18 -4.30
CA VAL A 47 6.63 1.17 -3.34
C VAL A 47 5.27 0.74 -2.84
N ALA A 48 5.10 0.66 -1.52
CA ALA A 48 3.80 0.35 -0.94
C ALA A 48 2.75 1.39 -1.37
N PRO A 49 1.50 1.00 -1.68
CA PRO A 49 0.51 1.92 -2.27
C PRO A 49 0.30 3.20 -1.45
N ILE A 50 0.24 3.10 -0.13
CA ILE A 50 0.08 4.25 0.76
C ILE A 50 1.27 5.24 0.68
N ILE A 51 2.49 4.73 0.50
CA ILE A 51 3.69 5.54 0.32
C ILE A 51 3.69 6.22 -1.04
N GLN A 52 3.22 5.53 -2.08
CA GLN A 52 3.06 6.12 -3.41
C GLN A 52 2.11 7.32 -3.38
N ILE A 53 0.97 7.23 -2.69
CA ILE A 53 0.06 8.38 -2.50
C ILE A 53 0.79 9.56 -1.86
N ILE A 54 1.60 9.33 -0.83
CA ILE A 54 2.37 10.37 -0.14
C ILE A 54 3.37 11.03 -1.10
N MET A 55 4.11 10.23 -1.87
CA MET A 55 5.11 10.74 -2.81
C MET A 55 4.45 11.54 -3.96
N SER A 56 3.29 11.11 -4.44
CA SER A 56 2.53 11.78 -5.50
C SER A 56 1.90 13.11 -5.09
N ARG A 57 1.98 13.50 -3.81
CA ARG A 57 1.61 14.85 -3.35
C ARG A 57 2.70 15.89 -3.62
N ALA A 58 3.96 15.46 -3.70
CA ALA A 58 5.09 16.31 -4.00
C ALA A 58 6.01 15.62 -5.03
N PRO A 59 5.52 15.35 -6.25
CA PRO A 59 6.20 14.49 -7.21
C PRO A 59 7.58 15.01 -7.61
N SER A 60 7.75 16.33 -7.69
CA SER A 60 9.06 16.95 -7.98
C SER A 60 10.09 16.67 -6.88
N ASP A 61 9.67 16.66 -5.62
CA ASP A 61 10.55 16.44 -4.47
C ASP A 61 10.87 14.94 -4.34
N ALA A 62 9.86 14.10 -4.55
CA ALA A 62 10.00 12.65 -4.64
C ALA A 62 11.01 12.24 -5.73
N SER A 63 10.91 12.81 -6.94
CA SER A 63 11.86 12.53 -8.03
C SER A 63 13.28 12.94 -7.67
N ARG A 64 13.48 14.14 -7.10
CA ARG A 64 14.82 14.59 -6.67
C ARG A 64 15.43 13.67 -5.60
N TRP A 65 14.60 13.15 -4.70
CA TRP A 65 15.04 12.17 -3.70
C TRP A 65 15.46 10.84 -4.35
N VAL A 66 14.68 10.32 -5.30
CA VAL A 66 15.07 9.11 -6.06
C VAL A 66 16.39 9.34 -6.81
N ASP A 67 16.56 10.50 -7.44
CA ASP A 67 17.81 10.86 -8.12
C ASP A 67 19.00 10.94 -7.16
N GLN A 68 18.76 11.28 -5.89
CA GLN A 68 19.79 11.22 -4.85
C GLN A 68 20.18 9.79 -4.50
N LEU A 69 19.22 8.89 -4.35
CA LEU A 69 19.49 7.48 -4.10
C LEU A 69 20.28 6.84 -5.25
N LYS A 70 19.98 7.22 -6.49
CA LYS A 70 20.68 6.69 -7.68
C LYS A 70 22.18 7.00 -7.72
N ARG A 71 22.64 8.02 -6.97
CA ARG A 71 24.08 8.35 -6.89
C ARG A 71 24.86 7.40 -5.98
N TRP A 72 24.17 6.60 -5.17
CA TRP A 72 24.82 5.67 -4.25
C TRP A 72 25.18 4.37 -4.96
N GLN A 73 26.41 3.87 -4.78
CA GLN A 73 26.85 2.62 -5.41
C GLN A 73 26.45 1.40 -4.58
N PHE A 74 25.14 1.19 -4.39
CA PHE A 74 24.64 0.02 -3.67
C PHE A 74 24.40 -1.17 -4.60
N THR A 75 24.48 -2.37 -4.00
CA THR A 75 24.15 -3.65 -4.67
C THR A 75 23.03 -4.40 -3.97
N ARG A 76 22.54 -3.88 -2.84
CA ARG A 76 21.43 -4.44 -2.07
C ARG A 76 20.69 -3.35 -1.29
N VAL A 77 19.42 -3.60 -1.01
CA VAL A 77 18.57 -2.78 -0.13
C VAL A 77 18.07 -3.64 1.04
N ILE A 78 18.09 -3.09 2.24
CA ILE A 78 17.46 -3.69 3.43
C ILE A 78 16.16 -2.93 3.67
N SER A 79 15.04 -3.49 3.22
CA SER A 79 13.71 -2.89 3.44
C SER A 79 13.24 -3.18 4.88
N ALA A 80 12.32 -2.36 5.37
CA ALA A 80 11.62 -2.62 6.63
C ALA A 80 10.41 -3.56 6.48
N HIS A 81 10.03 -3.89 5.23
CA HIS A 81 8.78 -4.58 4.90
C HIS A 81 9.00 -5.60 3.78
N LEU A 82 8.20 -6.68 3.79
CA LEU A 82 8.26 -7.81 2.85
C LEU A 82 9.65 -8.48 2.90
N ASP A 83 10.32 -8.62 1.76
CA ASP A 83 11.60 -9.29 1.64
C ASP A 83 12.77 -8.38 1.98
N ALA A 84 13.74 -8.90 2.74
CA ALA A 84 15.03 -8.29 2.96
C ALA A 84 16.09 -9.38 3.23
N PRO A 85 17.32 -9.24 2.71
CA PRO A 85 17.80 -8.22 1.77
C PRO A 85 17.28 -8.41 0.33
N ILE A 86 17.11 -7.32 -0.41
CA ILE A 86 16.78 -7.36 -1.84
C ILE A 86 18.03 -7.04 -2.66
N ALA A 87 18.37 -7.90 -3.64
CA ALA A 87 19.43 -7.63 -4.61
C ALA A 87 18.93 -6.59 -5.61
N MET A 88 19.46 -5.38 -5.50
CA MET A 88 18.97 -4.22 -6.27
C MET A 88 20.12 -3.23 -6.43
N LYS A 89 20.20 -2.60 -7.60
CA LYS A 89 21.15 -1.55 -7.96
C LYS A 89 20.42 -0.22 -8.22
N PRO A 90 21.12 0.90 -8.27
CA PRO A 90 20.55 2.21 -8.60
C PRO A 90 19.63 2.24 -9.82
N GLY A 91 19.99 1.53 -10.90
CA GLY A 91 19.18 1.50 -12.13
C GLY A 91 17.80 0.86 -11.93
N ASP A 92 17.66 -0.07 -10.98
CA ASP A 92 16.38 -0.76 -10.71
C ASP A 92 15.36 0.17 -10.01
N LEU A 93 15.81 1.33 -9.52
CA LEU A 93 14.92 2.36 -8.96
C LEU A 93 13.99 2.94 -10.04
N ASP A 94 14.40 2.97 -11.32
CA ASP A 94 13.55 3.49 -12.40
C ASP A 94 12.25 2.69 -12.55
N ASP A 95 12.35 1.37 -12.48
CA ASP A 95 11.20 0.49 -12.55
C ASP A 95 10.35 0.57 -11.28
N THR A 96 11.01 0.66 -10.13
CA THR A 96 10.35 0.74 -8.81
C THR A 96 9.54 2.04 -8.66
N PHE A 97 10.07 3.15 -9.17
CA PHE A 97 9.50 4.49 -9.04
C PHE A 97 8.87 5.02 -10.35
N ARG A 98 8.55 4.14 -11.31
CA ARG A 98 8.02 4.49 -12.63
C ARG A 98 6.78 5.39 -12.59
N PHE A 99 6.00 5.36 -11.50
CA PHE A 99 4.85 6.24 -11.31
C PHE A 99 5.23 7.73 -11.32
N LEU A 100 6.44 8.09 -10.85
CA LEU A 100 6.94 9.47 -10.84
C LEU A 100 7.19 9.99 -12.25
N SER A 101 7.75 9.16 -13.14
CA SER A 101 8.05 9.55 -14.52
C SER A 101 6.83 9.46 -15.43
N SER A 102 5.92 8.51 -15.19
CA SER A 102 4.68 8.36 -15.96
C SER A 102 3.57 9.32 -15.55
N GLY A 103 3.74 10.03 -14.42
CA GLY A 103 2.75 10.99 -13.89
C GLY A 103 1.42 10.34 -13.50
N GLN A 104 1.44 9.04 -13.20
CA GLN A 104 0.24 8.23 -13.00
C GLN A 104 0.39 7.40 -11.74
N ASN A 105 -0.63 7.40 -10.90
CA ASN A 105 -0.68 6.58 -9.68
C ASN A 105 -0.97 5.10 -9.97
N LYS A 106 -0.18 4.49 -10.85
CA LYS A 106 -0.25 3.08 -11.17
C LYS A 106 0.61 2.27 -10.21
N VAL A 107 0.04 1.24 -9.62
CA VAL A 107 0.74 0.25 -8.80
C VAL A 107 0.76 -1.11 -9.50
N ARG A 108 1.70 -1.98 -9.11
CA ARG A 108 1.76 -3.35 -9.63
C ARG A 108 0.77 -4.32 -8.97
N PHE A 109 0.08 -3.89 -7.92
CA PHE A 109 -0.86 -4.70 -7.16
C PHE A 109 -2.23 -4.77 -7.85
N CYS A 110 -3.11 -5.61 -7.32
CA CYS A 110 -4.45 -5.74 -7.84
C CYS A 110 -5.26 -4.48 -7.60
N ASP A 111 -6.13 -4.13 -8.55
CA ASP A 111 -6.96 -2.92 -8.44
C ASP A 111 -7.93 -3.04 -7.27
N GLU A 112 -8.39 -4.26 -6.98
CA GLU A 112 -9.23 -4.62 -5.83
C GLU A 112 -8.52 -4.34 -4.49
N ASP A 113 -7.21 -4.55 -4.41
CA ASP A 113 -6.42 -4.30 -3.18
C ASP A 113 -6.27 -2.79 -2.90
N VAL A 114 -6.23 -1.97 -3.95
CA VAL A 114 -6.15 -0.51 -3.81
C VAL A 114 -7.52 0.17 -3.84
N LEU A 115 -8.58 -0.55 -4.18
CA LEU A 115 -9.96 -0.05 -4.09
C LEU A 115 -10.27 0.40 -2.67
N TYR A 116 -9.92 -0.39 -1.65
CA TYR A 116 -10.11 0.01 -0.26
C TYR A 116 -9.43 1.35 0.07
N LEU A 117 -8.24 1.62 -0.47
CA LEU A 117 -7.54 2.89 -0.25
C LEU A 117 -8.25 4.06 -0.96
N ARG A 118 -8.88 3.82 -2.10
CA ARG A 118 -9.74 4.80 -2.80
C ARG A 118 -11.06 5.04 -2.07
N ASP A 119 -11.69 4.01 -1.54
CA ASP A 119 -12.94 4.16 -0.79
C ASP A 119 -12.68 4.88 0.54
N ALA A 120 -11.55 4.58 1.19
CA ALA A 120 -11.10 5.28 2.38
C ALA A 120 -10.80 6.77 2.12
N LEU A 121 -10.34 7.12 0.92
CA LEU A 121 -10.16 8.52 0.50
C LEU A 121 -11.49 9.30 0.51
N GLU A 122 -12.60 8.66 0.18
CA GLU A 122 -13.92 9.28 0.13
C GLU A 122 -14.67 9.22 1.47
N GLY A 123 -14.48 8.16 2.25
CA GLY A 123 -15.24 7.87 3.47
C GLY A 123 -14.62 8.33 4.79
N LEU A 124 -13.32 8.69 4.81
CA LEU A 124 -12.66 9.13 6.04
C LEU A 124 -12.95 10.61 6.35
N PRO A 125 -13.14 10.97 7.63
CA PRO A 125 -13.29 12.37 8.01
C PRO A 125 -12.05 13.18 7.57
N PRO A 126 -12.20 14.47 7.25
CA PRO A 126 -11.18 15.28 6.56
C PRO A 126 -9.82 15.40 7.28
N ASN A 127 -9.75 15.04 8.56
CA ASN A 127 -8.53 14.98 9.37
C ASN A 127 -7.81 13.61 9.33
N LEU A 128 -8.46 12.58 8.79
CA LEU A 128 -7.90 11.25 8.52
C LEU A 128 -7.89 10.94 7.01
N ALA A 129 -8.54 11.77 6.21
CA ALA A 129 -8.60 11.64 4.77
C ALA A 129 -7.20 11.80 4.15
N LEU A 130 -6.88 10.88 3.27
CA LEU A 130 -5.77 11.06 2.35
C LEU A 130 -6.12 12.27 1.44
N TYR A 131 -5.21 13.23 1.27
CA TYR A 131 -5.46 14.36 0.36
C TYR A 131 -5.34 13.91 -1.11
N PRO A 132 -6.06 14.58 -2.05
CA PRO A 132 -5.85 14.41 -3.48
C PRO A 132 -4.38 14.53 -3.86
N THR A 133 -3.95 13.79 -4.87
CA THR A 133 -2.57 13.83 -5.36
C THR A 133 -2.51 14.42 -6.75
N ALA A 134 -1.34 14.91 -7.17
CA ALA A 134 -1.13 15.46 -8.50
C ALA A 134 -1.33 14.43 -9.63
N PHE A 135 -1.26 13.13 -9.31
CA PHE A 135 -1.35 12.02 -10.26
C PHE A 135 -2.70 11.30 -10.26
N GLY A 136 -3.72 11.87 -9.59
CA GLY A 136 -5.05 11.27 -9.48
C GLY A 136 -5.12 10.10 -8.46
N PRO A 137 -6.17 9.27 -8.52
CA PRO A 137 -6.33 8.12 -7.62
C PRO A 137 -5.37 6.97 -7.98
N LEU A 138 -5.16 6.05 -7.02
CA LEU A 138 -4.40 4.82 -7.25
C LEU A 138 -5.13 3.89 -8.23
N HIS A 139 -4.39 3.23 -9.11
CA HIS A 139 -4.91 2.18 -9.98
C HIS A 139 -3.97 0.98 -9.98
N GLY A 140 -4.54 -0.21 -9.80
CA GLY A 140 -3.84 -1.48 -9.93
C GLY A 140 -4.11 -2.15 -11.27
N THR A 141 -3.78 -3.44 -11.35
CA THR A 141 -4.16 -4.32 -12.46
C THR A 141 -5.43 -5.08 -12.10
N ASP A 142 -6.36 -5.27 -13.04
CA ASP A 142 -7.51 -6.17 -12.83
C ASP A 142 -6.99 -7.60 -12.63
N CYS A 143 -7.01 -8.08 -11.40
CA CYS A 143 -6.52 -9.41 -11.05
C CYS A 143 -7.63 -10.45 -11.01
N LYS A 144 -8.91 -10.04 -11.09
CA LYS A 144 -10.08 -10.91 -10.97
C LYS A 144 -10.02 -11.79 -9.73
N LEU A 145 -9.49 -11.24 -8.64
CA LEU A 145 -9.52 -11.91 -7.33
C LEU A 145 -10.94 -11.71 -6.81
N GLY A 146 -11.84 -12.65 -7.16
CA GLY A 146 -13.27 -12.56 -6.90
C GLY A 146 -13.58 -11.86 -5.56
N LEU A 147 -14.24 -10.71 -5.64
CA LEU A 147 -14.77 -9.98 -4.48
C LEU A 147 -15.82 -10.81 -3.72
N ASP A 148 -16.21 -11.97 -4.26
CA ASP A 148 -17.17 -12.91 -3.69
C ASP A 148 -16.73 -13.44 -2.31
N ASP A 149 -15.43 -13.45 -2.03
CA ASP A 149 -14.90 -13.83 -0.71
C ASP A 149 -14.74 -12.63 0.26
N TYR A 150 -14.87 -11.40 -0.25
CA TYR A 150 -14.68 -10.14 0.50
C TYR A 150 -15.99 -9.38 0.81
N ARG A 151 -17.15 -9.88 0.37
CA ARG A 151 -18.45 -9.38 0.84
C ARG A 151 -18.64 -9.76 2.32
N MET A 152 -18.37 -8.80 3.20
CA MET A 152 -18.96 -8.76 4.55
C MET A 152 -20.46 -8.43 4.47
#